data_AF-Q6AND0-F1
#
_entry.id   AF-Q6AND0-F1
#
_cell.length_a   1.000
_cell.length_b   1.000
_cell.length_c   1.000
_cell.angle_alpha   90.00
_cell.angle_beta   90.00
_cell.angle_gamma   90.00
#
_symmetry.space_group_name_H-M   'P 1'
#
loop_
_entity.id
_entity.type
_entity.pdbx_description
1 polymer ?
#
loop_
_entity_poly.entity_id
_entity_poly.type
_entity_poly.pdbx_seq_one_letter_code
_entity_poly.pdbx_strand_id
1 'polypeptide(L)'
;MYLKIGKEFADSDFYFLTEMLEHLDFKVKAINNEISLSADPDSDRLCDKGEYFIGVGFSLIQRYISSTYPQLDVRKDDALKLGKKITDELSYIKVINAGANYWKHQDGWGLINCVTRDINALNKSAKYTINTIKLLTPWGLVAQIEVASIVR
;
A
#
# COMPACT_ATOMS: atom_id res chain seq x y z
N MET A 1 -21.77 0.11 2.72
CA MET A 1 -22.46 0.65 3.90
C MET A 1 -22.75 -0.55 4.75
N TYR A 2 -22.36 -0.54 6.02
CA TYR A 2 -22.72 -1.64 6.90
C TYR A 2 -24.02 -1.33 7.64
N LEU A 3 -24.85 -2.35 7.82
CA LEU A 3 -26.06 -2.30 8.62
C LEU A 3 -25.83 -3.13 9.86
N LYS A 4 -26.07 -2.54 11.03
CA LYS A 4 -26.01 -3.25 12.30
C LYS A 4 -27.41 -3.71 12.69
N ILE A 5 -27.64 -5.03 12.74
CA ILE A 5 -28.91 -5.63 13.16
C ILE A 5 -28.66 -6.41 14.44
N GLY A 6 -29.04 -5.82 15.58
CA GLY A 6 -28.72 -6.38 16.89
C GLY A 6 -27.20 -6.46 17.14
N LYS A 7 -26.66 -7.69 17.17
CA LYS A 7 -25.22 -7.97 17.33
C LYS A 7 -24.51 -8.27 16.01
N GLU A 8 -25.25 -8.36 14.90
CA GLU A 8 -24.70 -8.73 13.60
C GLU A 8 -24.46 -7.50 12.72
N PHE A 9 -23.60 -7.67 11.74
CA PHE A 9 -23.26 -6.68 10.73
C PHE A 9 -23.51 -7.27 9.34
N ALA A 10 -24.27 -6.56 8.52
CA ALA A 10 -24.36 -6.82 7.08
C ALA A 10 -23.59 -5.73 6.35
N ASP A 11 -22.47 -6.08 5.71
CA ASP A 11 -21.60 -5.11 5.02
C ASP A 11 -21.44 -5.46 3.54
N SER A 12 -22.29 -4.83 2.70
CA SER A 12 -22.24 -5.04 1.25
C SER A 12 -20.98 -4.47 0.61
N ASP A 13 -20.41 -3.40 1.16
CA ASP A 13 -19.18 -2.82 0.59
C ASP A 13 -17.99 -3.73 0.86
N PHE A 14 -17.97 -4.40 2.03
CA PHE A 14 -16.97 -5.41 2.33
C PHE A 14 -17.12 -6.64 1.43
N TYR A 15 -18.35 -7.06 1.15
CA TYR A 15 -18.62 -8.14 0.19
C TYR A 15 -18.10 -7.80 -1.21
N PHE A 16 -18.46 -6.62 -1.75
CA PHE A 16 -17.96 -6.17 -3.06
C PHE A 16 -16.44 -6.01 -3.09
N LEU A 17 -15.83 -5.53 -2.01
CA LEU A 17 -14.37 -5.49 -1.88
C LEU A 17 -13.78 -6.90 -2.02
N THR A 18 -14.35 -7.88 -1.32
CA THR A 18 -13.86 -9.26 -1.33
C THR A 18 -13.94 -9.87 -2.73
N GLU A 19 -15.08 -9.75 -3.40
CA GLU A 19 -15.26 -10.21 -4.80
C GLU A 19 -14.22 -9.57 -5.74
N MET A 20 -14.00 -8.26 -5.63
CA MET A 20 -13.01 -7.58 -6.47
C MET A 20 -11.58 -8.01 -6.16
N LEU A 21 -11.25 -8.27 -4.89
CA LEU A 21 -9.92 -8.77 -4.51
C LEU A 21 -9.69 -10.19 -5.03
N GLU A 22 -10.69 -11.06 -5.02
CA GLU A 22 -10.59 -12.41 -5.60
C GLU A 22 -10.28 -12.36 -7.11
N HIS A 23 -10.91 -11.43 -7.85
CA HIS A 23 -10.59 -11.20 -9.25
C HIS A 23 -9.16 -10.68 -9.47
N LEU A 24 -8.68 -9.78 -8.61
CA LEU A 24 -7.31 -9.28 -8.68
C LEU A 24 -6.31 -10.38 -8.34
N ASP A 25 -6.57 -11.21 -7.34
CA ASP A 25 -5.71 -12.34 -6.97
C ASP A 25 -5.56 -13.32 -8.14
N PHE A 26 -6.64 -13.61 -8.87
CA PHE A 26 -6.56 -14.42 -10.09
C PHE A 26 -5.65 -13.78 -11.15
N LYS A 27 -5.77 -12.47 -11.37
CA LYS A 27 -4.94 -11.75 -12.36
C LYS A 27 -3.48 -11.69 -11.94
N VAL A 28 -3.18 -11.36 -10.69
CA VAL A 28 -1.82 -11.32 -10.15
C VAL A 28 -1.18 -12.70 -10.18
N LYS A 29 -1.94 -13.76 -9.85
CA LYS A 29 -1.45 -15.15 -9.96
C LYS A 29 -1.09 -15.52 -11.40
N ALA A 30 -1.93 -15.15 -12.37
CA ALA A 30 -1.64 -15.40 -13.79
C ALA A 30 -0.36 -14.66 -14.23
N ILE A 31 -0.20 -13.39 -13.84
CA ILE A 31 1.00 -12.61 -14.13
C ILE A 31 2.24 -13.23 -13.48
N ASN A 32 2.16 -13.67 -12.22
CA ASN A 32 3.26 -14.35 -11.56
C ASN A 32 3.68 -15.64 -12.29
N ASN A 33 2.72 -16.38 -12.85
CA ASN A 33 3.04 -17.54 -13.68
C ASN A 33 3.75 -17.10 -14.99
N GLU A 34 3.27 -16.04 -15.65
CA GLU A 34 3.94 -15.46 -16.83
C GLU A 34 5.38 -15.03 -16.51
N ILE A 35 5.60 -14.35 -15.36
CA ILE A 35 6.93 -13.94 -14.88
C ILE A 35 7.85 -15.14 -14.71
N SER A 36 7.35 -16.24 -14.12
CA SER A 36 8.17 -17.45 -13.89
C SER A 36 8.63 -18.16 -15.17
N LEU A 37 7.98 -17.87 -16.30
CA LEU A 37 8.28 -18.47 -17.61
C LEU A 37 9.06 -17.52 -18.53
N SER A 38 9.15 -16.23 -18.19
CA SER A 38 9.89 -15.25 -18.99
C SER A 38 11.38 -15.26 -18.65
N ALA A 39 12.21 -15.06 -19.68
CA ALA A 39 13.66 -14.88 -19.51
C ALA A 39 14.02 -13.45 -19.06
N ASP A 40 13.17 -12.47 -19.37
CA ASP A 40 13.33 -11.06 -18.99
C ASP A 40 11.95 -10.41 -18.74
N PRO A 41 11.37 -10.63 -17.55
CA PRO A 41 10.02 -10.16 -17.21
C PRO A 41 9.85 -8.64 -17.23
N ASP A 42 10.94 -7.88 -17.03
CA ASP A 42 10.93 -6.42 -17.05
C ASP A 42 10.76 -5.91 -18.48
N SER A 43 11.56 -6.42 -19.42
CA SER A 43 11.41 -6.08 -20.85
C SER A 43 10.06 -6.50 -21.42
N ASP A 44 9.50 -7.62 -20.93
CA ASP A 44 8.15 -8.09 -21.26
C ASP A 44 7.03 -7.28 -20.58
N ARG A 45 7.37 -6.31 -19.73
CA ARG A 45 6.45 -5.45 -18.95
C ARG A 45 5.55 -6.23 -17.99
N LEU A 46 5.94 -7.44 -17.61
CA LEU A 46 5.17 -8.28 -16.70
C LEU A 46 5.23 -7.74 -15.27
N CYS A 47 6.37 -7.19 -14.85
CA CYS A 47 6.54 -6.53 -13.56
C CYS A 47 5.63 -5.30 -13.45
N ASP A 48 5.69 -4.37 -14.41
CA ASP A 48 4.82 -3.19 -14.46
C ASP A 48 3.33 -3.57 -14.40
N LYS A 49 2.94 -4.59 -15.16
CA LYS A 49 1.57 -5.11 -15.19
C LYS A 49 1.17 -5.67 -13.82
N GLY A 50 2.04 -6.41 -13.15
CA GLY A 50 1.81 -6.93 -11.80
C GLY A 50 1.65 -5.81 -10.77
N GLU A 51 2.58 -4.85 -10.77
CA GLU A 51 2.55 -3.67 -9.90
C GLU A 51 1.25 -2.87 -10.08
N TYR A 52 0.78 -2.73 -11.32
CA TYR A 52 -0.48 -2.05 -11.63
C TYR A 52 -1.68 -2.69 -10.91
N PHE A 53 -1.85 -4.01 -11.02
CA PHE A 53 -2.97 -4.70 -10.37
C PHE A 53 -2.85 -4.69 -8.83
N ILE A 54 -1.64 -4.78 -8.29
CA ILE A 54 -1.39 -4.63 -6.85
C ILE A 54 -1.80 -3.23 -6.37
N GLY A 55 -1.43 -2.19 -7.10
CA GLY A 55 -1.80 -0.80 -6.80
C GLY A 55 -3.32 -0.56 -6.84
N VAL A 56 -4.02 -1.17 -7.79
CA VAL A 56 -5.49 -1.19 -7.83
C VAL A 56 -6.06 -1.85 -6.58
N GLY A 57 -5.52 -3.01 -6.16
CA GLY A 57 -5.94 -3.70 -4.93
C GLY A 57 -5.80 -2.83 -3.68
N PHE A 58 -4.65 -2.17 -3.50
CA PHE A 58 -4.49 -1.22 -2.39
C PHE A 58 -5.51 -0.09 -2.42
N SER A 59 -5.82 0.44 -3.61
CA SER A 59 -6.77 1.53 -3.77
C SER A 59 -8.20 1.11 -3.41
N LEU A 60 -8.62 -0.11 -3.77
CA LEU A 60 -9.92 -0.67 -3.39
C LEU A 60 -10.04 -0.83 -1.86
N ILE A 61 -9.02 -1.41 -1.22
CA ILE A 61 -9.04 -1.59 0.23
C ILE A 61 -9.04 -0.23 0.94
N GLN A 62 -8.23 0.73 0.48
CA GLN A 62 -8.21 2.09 1.03
C GLN A 62 -9.58 2.78 0.88
N ARG A 63 -10.27 2.58 -0.26
CA ARG A 63 -11.60 3.13 -0.49
C ARG A 63 -12.60 2.62 0.55
N TYR A 64 -12.61 1.31 0.80
CA TYR A 64 -13.46 0.69 1.82
C TYR A 64 -13.14 1.22 3.22
N ILE A 65 -11.87 1.23 3.64
CA ILE A 65 -11.45 1.80 4.93
C ILE A 65 -11.96 3.24 5.07
N SER A 66 -11.81 4.04 3.99
CA SER A 66 -12.18 5.45 3.98
C SER A 66 -13.68 5.71 4.01
N SER A 67 -14.50 4.77 3.52
CA SER A 67 -15.95 4.83 3.73
C SER A 67 -16.35 4.37 5.12
N THR A 68 -15.61 3.45 5.75
CA THR A 68 -16.05 2.76 6.96
C THR A 68 -15.73 3.54 8.25
N TYR A 69 -14.53 4.07 8.43
CA TYR A 69 -14.18 4.77 9.69
C TYR A 69 -15.08 5.98 10.02
N PRO A 70 -15.56 6.80 9.05
CA PRO A 70 -16.46 7.92 9.38
C PRO A 70 -17.82 7.43 9.89
N GLN A 71 -18.32 6.31 9.37
CA GLN A 71 -19.59 5.72 9.81
C GLN A 71 -19.54 5.20 11.24
N LEU A 72 -18.33 4.86 11.72
CA LEU A 72 -18.06 4.40 13.08
C LEU A 72 -17.67 5.54 14.04
N ASP A 73 -17.71 6.80 13.58
CA ASP A 73 -17.22 7.96 14.33
C ASP A 73 -15.76 7.82 14.82
N VAL A 74 -14.93 7.14 14.01
CA VAL A 74 -13.50 6.95 14.30
C VAL A 74 -12.70 7.91 13.44
N ARG A 75 -11.78 8.66 14.06
CA ARG A 75 -10.85 9.53 13.33
C ARG A 75 -9.92 8.69 12.44
N LYS A 76 -9.61 9.19 11.24
CA LYS A 76 -8.70 8.53 10.29
C LYS A 76 -7.41 8.05 10.95
N ASP A 77 -6.73 8.90 11.71
CA ASP A 77 -5.43 8.57 12.33
C ASP A 77 -5.54 7.41 13.32
N ASP A 78 -6.68 7.27 14.00
CA ASP A 78 -6.93 6.19 14.94
C ASP A 78 -7.36 4.93 14.21
N ALA A 79 -8.21 5.05 13.18
CA ALA A 79 -8.59 3.94 12.32
C ALA A 79 -7.37 3.27 11.66
N LEU A 80 -6.40 4.07 11.18
CA LEU A 80 -5.16 3.55 10.62
C LEU A 80 -4.31 2.79 11.64
N LYS A 81 -4.51 2.97 12.95
CA LYS A 81 -3.80 2.18 13.98
C LYS A 81 -4.51 0.88 14.32
N LEU A 82 -5.75 0.66 13.89
CA LEU A 82 -6.52 -0.53 14.23
C LEU A 82 -6.02 -1.78 13.48
N GLY A 83 -6.56 -2.94 13.89
CA GLY A 83 -6.32 -4.23 13.27
C GLY A 83 -4.98 -4.86 13.65
N LYS A 84 -4.58 -5.87 12.87
CA LYS A 84 -3.34 -6.61 13.09
C LYS A 84 -2.13 -5.66 12.97
N LYS A 85 -1.24 -5.76 13.96
CA LYS A 85 0.02 -5.02 14.01
C LYS A 85 1.13 -5.82 13.32
N ILE A 86 2.01 -5.10 12.64
CA ILE A 86 3.29 -5.59 12.13
C ILE A 86 4.38 -5.21 13.14
N THR A 87 4.33 -3.97 13.63
CA THR A 87 5.11 -3.45 14.76
C THR A 87 4.21 -2.56 15.62
N ASP A 88 4.70 -2.05 16.75
CA ASP A 88 3.93 -1.16 17.63
C ASP A 88 3.43 0.09 16.88
N GLU A 89 4.24 0.59 15.94
CA GLU A 89 3.98 1.80 15.17
C GLU A 89 3.27 1.55 13.82
N LEU A 90 3.15 0.27 13.43
CA LEU A 90 2.73 -0.11 12.08
C LEU A 90 1.66 -1.19 12.11
N SER A 91 0.48 -0.86 11.59
CA SER A 91 -0.59 -1.82 11.31
C SER A 91 -0.66 -2.14 9.82
N TYR A 92 -1.29 -3.26 9.47
CA TYR A 92 -1.60 -3.55 8.07
C TYR A 92 -2.46 -2.47 7.40
N ILE A 93 -3.42 -1.89 8.13
CA ILE A 93 -4.29 -0.83 7.62
C ILE A 93 -3.47 0.41 7.23
N LYS A 94 -2.52 0.81 8.08
CA LYS A 94 -1.62 1.95 7.84
C LYS A 94 -0.75 1.71 6.60
N VAL A 95 -0.26 0.49 6.43
CA VAL A 95 0.58 0.07 5.29
C VAL A 95 -0.20 0.10 3.99
N ILE A 96 -1.38 -0.53 3.96
CA ILE A 96 -2.25 -0.56 2.79
C ILE A 96 -2.62 0.86 2.36
N ASN A 97 -2.98 1.72 3.32
CA ASN A 97 -3.27 3.12 3.05
C ASN A 97 -2.04 3.87 2.47
N ALA A 98 -0.83 3.59 2.96
CA ALA A 98 0.39 4.17 2.41
C ALA A 98 0.68 3.66 1.00
N GLY A 99 0.56 2.35 0.75
CA GLY A 99 0.71 1.77 -0.59
C GLY A 99 -0.26 2.37 -1.61
N ALA A 100 -1.54 2.51 -1.23
CA ALA A 100 -2.54 3.16 -2.07
C ALA A 100 -2.20 4.64 -2.36
N ASN A 101 -1.75 5.39 -1.36
CA ASN A 101 -1.35 6.79 -1.55
C ASN A 101 -0.14 6.92 -2.47
N TYR A 102 0.85 6.03 -2.33
CA TYR A 102 2.01 6.00 -3.21
C TYR A 102 1.56 5.74 -4.64
N TRP A 103 0.80 4.67 -4.87
CA TRP A 103 0.31 4.28 -6.19
C TRP A 103 -0.43 5.41 -6.91
N LYS A 104 -1.36 6.09 -6.24
CA LYS A 104 -2.21 7.11 -6.86
C LYS A 104 -1.52 8.46 -7.11
N HIS A 105 -0.44 8.76 -6.39
CA HIS A 105 0.07 10.14 -6.32
C HIS A 105 1.55 10.29 -6.62
N GLN A 106 2.31 9.19 -6.74
CA GLN A 106 3.76 9.24 -6.97
C GLN A 106 4.14 10.13 -8.18
N ASP A 107 3.41 10.03 -9.29
CA ASP A 107 3.68 10.78 -10.51
C ASP A 107 3.53 12.30 -10.32
N GLY A 108 2.64 12.70 -9.42
CA GLY A 108 2.38 14.11 -9.09
C GLY A 108 3.31 14.69 -8.02
N TRP A 109 4.23 13.89 -7.45
CA TRP A 109 5.12 14.36 -6.39
C TRP A 109 6.37 15.06 -6.90
N GLY A 110 6.53 15.19 -8.22
CA GLY A 110 7.73 15.80 -8.80
C GLY A 110 8.99 15.02 -8.43
N LEU A 111 8.86 13.72 -8.14
CA LEU A 111 9.97 12.78 -8.06
C LEU A 111 10.51 12.55 -9.48
N ILE A 112 11.09 13.61 -10.03
CA ILE A 112 11.70 13.59 -11.35
C ILE A 112 12.99 12.79 -11.20
N ASN A 113 13.00 11.61 -11.82
CA ASN A 113 14.16 10.81 -12.22
C ASN A 113 14.86 10.00 -11.11
N CYS A 114 14.47 8.72 -11.01
CA CYS A 114 15.27 7.47 -10.93
C CYS A 114 16.67 7.38 -10.28
N VAL A 115 17.28 8.43 -9.71
CA VAL A 115 18.65 8.34 -9.17
C VAL A 115 18.81 9.00 -7.78
N THR A 116 17.97 9.97 -7.40
CA THR A 116 18.02 10.53 -6.03
C THR A 116 16.64 10.98 -5.56
N ARG A 117 16.08 10.26 -4.57
CA ARG A 117 14.83 10.65 -3.92
C ARG A 117 15.11 11.77 -2.93
N ASP A 118 15.01 13.04 -3.34
CA ASP A 118 15.02 14.15 -2.38
C ASP A 118 13.70 14.17 -1.60
N ILE A 119 13.70 13.47 -0.47
CA ILE A 119 12.55 13.40 0.43
C ILE A 119 12.24 14.78 1.02
N ASN A 120 13.20 15.69 1.11
CA ASN A 120 12.96 17.02 1.68
C ASN A 120 12.10 17.88 0.77
N ALA A 121 12.16 17.67 -0.55
CA ALA A 121 11.31 18.33 -1.54
C ALA A 121 9.84 17.85 -1.51
N LEU A 122 9.54 16.72 -0.86
CA LEU A 122 8.19 16.18 -0.78
C LEU A 122 7.28 17.00 0.15
N ASN A 123 6.01 17.11 -0.23
CA ASN A 123 4.97 17.63 0.65
C ASN A 123 4.76 16.72 1.88
N LYS A 124 4.09 17.24 2.92
CA LYS A 124 3.88 16.53 4.19
C LYS A 124 3.23 15.15 4.01
N SER A 125 2.25 15.02 3.11
CA SER A 125 1.53 13.76 2.88
C SER A 125 2.39 12.73 2.15
N ALA A 126 3.15 13.16 1.14
CA ALA A 126 4.10 12.31 0.44
C ALA A 126 5.22 11.81 1.37
N LYS A 127 5.80 12.70 2.20
CA LYS A 127 6.78 12.33 3.24
C LYS A 127 6.25 11.26 4.19
N TYR A 128 5.03 11.46 4.70
CA TYR A 128 4.38 10.48 5.58
C TYR A 128 4.22 9.11 4.92
N THR A 129 3.77 9.09 3.65
CA THR A 129 3.61 7.86 2.88
C THR A 129 4.94 7.14 2.69
N ILE A 130 5.98 7.84 2.21
CA ILE A 130 7.30 7.27 1.97
C ILE A 130 7.91 6.75 3.27
N ASN A 131 7.85 7.51 4.37
CA ASN A 131 8.38 7.08 5.67
C ASN A 131 7.65 5.84 6.19
N THR A 132 6.34 5.73 5.95
CA THR A 132 5.58 4.52 6.34
C THR A 132 6.04 3.30 5.54
N ILE A 133 6.21 3.42 4.22
CA ILE A 133 6.66 2.31 3.36
C ILE A 133 8.10 1.90 3.71
N LYS A 134 8.98 2.86 3.99
CA LYS A 134 10.38 2.59 4.36
C LYS A 134 10.54 1.65 5.55
N LEU A 135 9.61 1.67 6.50
CA LEU A 135 9.63 0.77 7.67
C LEU A 135 9.45 -0.71 7.30
N LEU A 136 8.92 -1.01 6.11
CA LEU A 136 8.69 -2.38 5.64
C LEU A 136 9.72 -2.86 4.62
N THR A 137 10.32 -1.92 3.90
CA THR A 137 11.20 -2.28 2.79
C THR A 137 12.64 -2.44 3.26
N PRO A 138 13.42 -3.33 2.63
CA PRO A 138 14.87 -3.47 2.90
C PRO A 138 15.64 -2.14 2.80
N TRP A 139 15.14 -1.17 2.04
CA TRP A 139 15.68 0.20 1.96
C TRP A 139 15.76 0.92 3.32
N GLY A 140 14.92 0.56 4.29
CA GLY A 140 14.99 1.09 5.66
C GLY A 140 16.14 0.49 6.48
N LEU A 141 16.55 -0.75 6.17
CA LEU A 141 17.66 -1.45 6.81
C LEU A 141 19.02 -1.05 6.22
N VAL A 142 19.11 -0.87 4.89
CA VAL A 142 20.36 -0.49 4.23
C VAL A 142 20.80 0.93 4.59
N ALA A 143 19.85 1.86 4.77
CA ALA A 143 20.14 3.24 5.18
C ALA A 143 20.69 3.37 6.62
N GLN A 144 20.56 2.34 7.46
CA GLN A 144 21.20 2.31 8.79
C GLN A 144 22.60 1.68 8.76
N ILE A 145 22.91 0.87 7.75
CA ILE A 145 24.20 0.18 7.64
C ILE A 145 25.26 1.09 6.99
N GLU A 146 24.87 1.96 6.03
CA GLU A 146 25.84 2.86 5.35
C GLU A 146 26.33 4.05 6.21
N VAL A 147 25.66 4.39 7.31
CA VAL A 147 26.16 5.44 8.23
C VAL A 147 27.15 4.87 9.26
N ALA A 148 27.09 3.56 9.52
CA ALA A 148 27.98 2.90 10.49
C ALA A 148 29.32 2.45 9.89
N SER A 149 29.46 2.39 8.55
CA SER A 149 30.68 1.95 7.87
C SER A 149 31.55 3.07 7.29
N ILE A 150 31.16 4.35 7.45
CA ILE A 150 31.97 5.52 7.04
C ILE A 150 32.72 6.16 8.23
N VAL A 151 32.56 5.64 9.45
CA VAL A 151 33.37 6.03 10.61
C VAL A 151 34.01 4.81 11.26
N ARG A 152 34.90 4.13 10.52
CA ARG A 152 36.09 3.44 11.05
C ARG A 152 37.18 3.41 10.01
#